data_AF-A0AAI9WWA4-F1
#
_entry.id   AF-A0AAI9WWA4-F1
#
_cell.length_a   1.000
_cell.length_b   1.000
_cell.length_c   1.000
_cell.angle_alpha   90.00
_cell.angle_beta   90.00
_cell.angle_gamma   90.00
#
_symmetry.space_group_name_H-M   'P 1'
#
loop_
_entity.id
_entity.type
_entity.pdbx_description
1 polymer ?
#
loop_
_entity_poly.entity_id
_entity_poly.type
_entity_poly.pdbx_seq_one_letter_code
_entity_poly.pdbx_strand_id
1 'polypeptide(L)'
;MVTTGQIQAIIPYPVLDDLATIESDIDNDIQIVLDWMSPTIPSTFDPKFSLPKYKEPSHRVRSAIKSCLKDQEDQFRFMNIYLNSVNLKLWEFTPKDFTFVDYIDFIKLLAHHLDQVNLNKTSLFNDKFQTILTLYLSKKTDFFQHLREFFDKSLFQNHAPTALNLHDVVSTLVSVGLSDYLNEIVVELAITKIRNFTLQVCTGNWERPLLHTINSYIENEIYPSFSLVTESNLTQELVKLAHGVLVTQRIKEIYPLVAAYPYSENALVELQICLSEANREPASSRSELVKHFIEGCQKNLLHAGVNTVDVIITYTKTIKSFLLIDPRGVLLDKVVRPIRKYLKSREDIFTKLVHGLLDTSPSNKLIELAQQLNNSGRSEKQKCAYHDLSWIPDPFDALPDFKREKVSDIIESLLSIFESKEIFIQEFTNLFGKQLIESRHVNEIDSKLDVLKLRFGKNSFTTLDIMIRDFKNSPSQFGILSHLYWTTLLDGTDFKVPKEMESVFQDFQEKHKKEGRILKLVPSLGTVKLKLDLKNGESRLFEVSPEKAAIVLQFNEKENERSVYQIAETLNMPSFMVNEGLAYWVKEGILIALTPSLYIAE
;
A
#
# COMPACT_ATOMS: atom_id res chain seq x y z
N MET A 1 -16.03 -24.64 48.96
CA MET A 1 -17.11 -24.96 47.99
C MET A 1 -17.02 -26.45 47.71
N VAL A 2 -18.06 -27.19 48.08
CA VAL A 2 -18.13 -28.65 47.85
C VAL A 2 -18.15 -28.87 46.34
N THR A 3 -17.21 -29.67 45.82
CA THR A 3 -17.15 -29.99 44.39
C THR A 3 -18.32 -30.91 44.03
N THR A 4 -18.83 -30.85 42.79
CA THR A 4 -19.92 -31.72 42.30
C THR A 4 -19.64 -33.21 42.51
N GLY A 5 -18.36 -33.63 42.49
CA GLY A 5 -17.94 -34.99 42.82
C GLY A 5 -18.07 -35.35 44.32
N GLN A 6 -17.89 -34.39 45.23
CA GLN A 6 -18.13 -34.59 46.66
C GLN A 6 -19.62 -34.66 47.00
N ILE A 7 -20.49 -34.00 46.22
CA ILE A 7 -21.95 -34.11 46.35
C ILE A 7 -22.46 -35.45 45.79
N GLN A 8 -21.92 -35.91 44.65
CA GLN A 8 -22.22 -37.23 44.06
C GLN A 8 -21.85 -38.41 44.98
N ALA A 9 -20.82 -38.27 45.81
CA ALA A 9 -20.42 -39.30 46.77
C ALA A 9 -21.34 -39.39 48.01
N ILE A 10 -22.12 -38.34 48.30
CA ILE A 10 -23.00 -38.27 49.47
C ILE A 10 -24.47 -38.54 49.08
N ILE A 11 -24.88 -38.15 47.87
CA ILE A 11 -26.20 -38.45 47.29
C ILE A 11 -25.97 -38.96 45.86
N PRO A 12 -25.90 -40.29 45.63
CA PRO A 12 -25.84 -40.83 44.29
C PRO A 12 -27.12 -40.47 43.52
N TYR A 13 -26.99 -40.16 42.22
CA TYR A 13 -28.17 -39.98 41.37
C TYR A 13 -28.90 -41.31 41.25
N PRO A 14 -30.23 -41.36 41.37
CA PRO A 14 -30.97 -42.61 41.27
C PRO A 14 -30.79 -43.19 39.85
N VAL A 15 -30.35 -44.44 39.78
CA VAL A 15 -30.06 -45.22 38.58
C VAL A 15 -31.12 -46.32 38.42
N LEU A 16 -31.31 -46.84 37.21
CA LEU A 16 -32.21 -47.97 36.96
C LEU A 16 -31.92 -49.20 37.86
N ASP A 17 -30.66 -49.40 38.26
CA ASP A 17 -30.25 -50.49 39.15
C ASP A 17 -30.80 -50.31 40.59
N ASP A 18 -31.13 -49.09 41.00
CA ASP A 18 -31.73 -48.81 42.31
C ASP A 18 -33.21 -49.24 42.38
N LEU A 19 -33.88 -49.39 41.22
CA LEU A 19 -35.27 -49.87 41.13
C LEU A 19 -35.39 -51.41 41.19
N ALA A 20 -34.28 -52.14 41.02
CA ALA A 20 -34.26 -53.60 40.97
C ALA A 20 -34.21 -54.27 42.37
N THR A 21 -34.28 -53.49 43.47
CA THR A 21 -34.00 -53.97 44.83
C THR A 21 -35.21 -54.05 45.78
N ILE A 22 -36.44 -53.90 45.28
CA ILE A 22 -37.67 -53.91 46.10
C ILE A 22 -38.49 -55.13 45.70
N GLU A 23 -38.81 -56.06 46.63
CA GLU A 23 -39.53 -57.32 46.38
C GLU A 23 -41.08 -57.16 46.33
N SER A 24 -41.71 -57.24 45.15
CA SER A 24 -43.17 -57.28 44.90
C SER A 24 -43.56 -57.84 43.50
N ASP A 25 -44.80 -58.27 43.25
CA ASP A 25 -45.22 -58.80 41.92
C ASP A 25 -45.17 -57.76 40.77
N ILE A 26 -45.11 -56.46 41.11
CA ILE A 26 -44.86 -55.36 40.16
C ILE A 26 -43.43 -55.49 39.58
N ASP A 27 -42.53 -56.18 40.29
CA ASP A 27 -41.14 -56.40 39.91
C ASP A 27 -41.00 -57.24 38.67
N ASN A 28 -41.89 -58.19 38.37
CA ASN A 28 -41.74 -58.97 37.14
C ASN A 28 -41.94 -58.09 35.90
N ASP A 29 -42.92 -57.19 35.95
CA ASP A 29 -43.19 -56.25 34.87
C ASP A 29 -42.15 -55.12 34.85
N ILE A 30 -41.69 -54.63 36.01
CA ILE A 30 -40.59 -53.67 36.13
C ILE A 30 -39.27 -54.28 35.63
N GLN A 31 -38.93 -55.51 36.00
CA GLN A 31 -37.72 -56.22 35.59
C GLN A 31 -37.73 -56.54 34.09
N ILE A 32 -38.88 -56.93 33.52
CA ILE A 32 -39.05 -57.10 32.07
C ILE A 32 -38.81 -55.77 31.32
N VAL A 33 -39.25 -54.67 31.92
CA VAL A 33 -39.09 -53.31 31.39
C VAL A 33 -37.64 -52.84 31.56
N LEU A 34 -37.00 -53.08 32.70
CA LEU A 34 -35.58 -52.80 32.98
C LEU A 34 -34.62 -53.62 32.12
N ASP A 35 -34.91 -54.92 31.89
CA ASP A 35 -34.13 -55.79 31.01
C ASP A 35 -34.22 -55.34 29.55
N TRP A 36 -35.43 -54.93 29.10
CA TRP A 36 -35.64 -54.41 27.75
C TRP A 36 -34.98 -53.04 27.53
N MET A 37 -35.01 -52.16 28.56
CA MET A 37 -34.44 -50.82 28.52
C MET A 37 -32.98 -50.73 28.97
N SER A 38 -32.37 -51.83 29.43
CA SER A 38 -30.96 -51.84 29.81
C SER A 38 -30.16 -51.28 28.63
N PRO A 39 -29.41 -50.17 28.80
CA PRO A 39 -28.76 -49.53 27.67
C PRO A 39 -27.75 -50.51 27.09
N THR A 40 -28.04 -51.09 25.92
CA THR A 40 -27.06 -51.84 25.15
C THR A 40 -26.12 -50.84 24.48
N ILE A 41 -25.34 -50.13 25.29
CA ILE A 41 -24.12 -49.47 24.83
C ILE A 41 -23.09 -50.61 24.80
N PRO A 42 -22.72 -51.15 23.64
CA PRO A 42 -21.83 -52.29 23.57
C PRO A 42 -20.48 -51.89 24.19
N SER A 43 -19.91 -52.74 25.06
CA SER A 43 -18.56 -52.53 25.61
C SER A 43 -17.46 -52.56 24.55
N THR A 44 -17.79 -53.04 23.33
CA THR A 44 -16.95 -53.00 22.13
C THR A 44 -17.83 -52.64 20.93
N PHE A 45 -17.50 -51.54 20.24
CA PHE A 45 -18.21 -51.12 19.03
C PHE A 45 -17.65 -51.90 17.84
N ASP A 46 -18.45 -52.81 17.29
CA ASP A 46 -18.06 -53.63 16.14
C ASP A 46 -18.68 -53.01 14.87
N PRO A 47 -17.90 -52.52 13.89
CA PRO A 47 -18.39 -51.75 12.73
C PRO A 47 -19.25 -52.56 11.74
N LYS A 48 -19.54 -53.83 12.06
CA LYS A 48 -20.46 -54.71 11.30
C LYS A 48 -21.90 -54.70 11.81
N PHE A 49 -22.23 -53.94 12.86
CA PHE A 49 -23.61 -53.78 13.27
C PHE A 49 -24.35 -52.81 12.35
N SER A 50 -24.83 -53.32 11.22
CA SER A 50 -26.17 -52.98 10.76
C SER A 50 -27.07 -52.99 11.99
N LEU A 51 -27.71 -51.85 12.32
CA LEU A 51 -28.66 -51.64 13.42
C LEU A 51 -28.94 -52.95 14.15
N PRO A 52 -28.46 -53.17 15.40
CA PRO A 52 -28.80 -54.40 16.08
C PRO A 52 -30.32 -54.51 15.96
N LYS A 53 -30.81 -55.60 15.34
CA LYS A 53 -32.24 -55.89 15.18
C LYS A 53 -32.80 -55.95 16.59
N TYR A 54 -33.10 -54.80 17.17
CA TYR A 54 -33.61 -54.67 18.51
C TYR A 54 -35.02 -55.21 18.41
N LYS A 55 -35.32 -56.21 19.23
CA LYS A 55 -36.64 -56.83 19.24
C LYS A 55 -37.65 -55.73 19.58
N GLU A 56 -38.62 -55.51 18.69
CA GLU A 56 -39.78 -54.68 18.99
C GLU A 56 -40.34 -55.06 20.36
N PRO A 57 -40.78 -54.08 21.17
CA PRO A 57 -41.27 -54.35 22.51
C PRO A 57 -42.42 -55.35 22.41
N SER A 58 -42.23 -56.52 23.04
CA SER A 58 -43.25 -57.57 23.07
C SER A 58 -44.56 -57.01 23.63
N HIS A 59 -45.70 -57.62 23.28
CA HIS A 59 -47.01 -57.19 23.79
C HIS A 59 -47.04 -57.09 25.33
N ARG A 60 -46.26 -57.94 26.01
CA ARG A 60 -46.07 -57.93 27.47
C ARG A 60 -45.31 -56.70 27.96
N VAL A 61 -44.23 -56.31 27.28
CA VAL A 61 -43.44 -55.09 27.59
C VAL A 61 -44.30 -53.83 27.39
N ARG A 62 -45.09 -53.75 26.31
CA ARG A 62 -46.02 -52.61 26.09
C ARG A 62 -47.11 -52.52 27.15
N SER A 63 -47.59 -53.66 27.65
CA SER A 63 -48.57 -53.73 28.75
C SER A 63 -47.96 -53.35 30.09
N ALA A 64 -46.74 -53.81 30.38
CA ALA A 64 -45.98 -53.48 31.57
C ALA A 64 -45.67 -51.98 31.65
N ILE A 65 -45.21 -51.37 30.56
CA ILE A 65 -44.99 -49.92 30.44
C ILE A 65 -46.27 -49.13 30.75
N LYS A 66 -47.42 -49.52 30.18
CA LYS A 66 -48.72 -48.85 30.44
C LYS A 66 -49.22 -49.08 31.87
N SER A 67 -48.82 -50.17 32.51
CA SER A 67 -49.19 -50.50 33.89
C SER A 67 -48.35 -49.70 34.90
N CYS A 68 -47.03 -49.60 34.66
CA CYS A 68 -46.05 -48.96 35.54
C CYS A 68 -46.01 -47.42 35.41
N LEU A 69 -46.43 -46.86 34.27
CA LEU A 69 -46.29 -45.43 33.97
C LEU A 69 -47.65 -44.78 33.66
N LYS A 70 -48.61 -44.91 34.58
CA LYS A 70 -49.96 -44.33 34.41
C LYS A 70 -50.01 -42.82 34.62
N ASP A 71 -49.28 -42.33 35.62
CA ASP A 71 -49.27 -40.91 36.00
C ASP A 71 -48.11 -40.16 35.34
N GLN A 72 -48.34 -38.88 34.99
CA GLN A 72 -47.32 -38.05 34.34
C GLN A 72 -46.10 -37.80 35.23
N GLU A 73 -46.27 -37.69 36.55
CA GLU A 73 -45.16 -37.47 37.49
C GLU A 73 -44.21 -38.69 37.56
N ASP A 74 -44.77 -39.89 37.52
CA ASP A 74 -43.99 -41.14 37.55
C ASP A 74 -43.27 -41.35 36.21
N GLN A 75 -43.88 -40.95 35.09
CA GLN A 75 -43.19 -40.86 33.80
C GLN A 75 -41.97 -39.93 33.90
N PHE A 76 -42.10 -38.73 34.45
CA PHE A 76 -40.96 -37.81 34.59
C PHE A 76 -39.85 -38.34 35.51
N ARG A 77 -40.22 -38.96 36.64
CA ARG A 77 -39.25 -39.57 37.57
C ARG A 77 -38.50 -40.72 36.92
N PHE A 78 -39.24 -41.63 36.27
CA PHE A 78 -38.68 -42.75 35.54
C PHE A 78 -37.73 -42.29 34.42
N MET A 79 -38.14 -41.31 33.60
CA MET A 79 -37.27 -40.77 32.54
C MET A 79 -35.99 -40.12 33.08
N ASN A 80 -36.04 -39.45 34.25
CA ASN A 80 -34.83 -38.89 34.87
C ASN A 80 -33.88 -40.00 35.37
N ILE A 81 -34.40 -41.06 35.99
CA ILE A 81 -33.62 -42.22 36.44
C ILE A 81 -32.98 -42.94 35.25
N TYR A 82 -33.74 -43.11 34.17
CA TYR A 82 -33.26 -43.67 32.91
C TYR A 82 -32.13 -42.82 32.31
N LEU A 83 -32.30 -41.50 32.19
CA LEU A 83 -31.26 -40.61 31.67
C LEU A 83 -30.00 -40.61 32.55
N ASN A 84 -30.12 -40.71 33.87
CA ASN A 84 -28.97 -40.82 34.78
C ASN A 84 -28.19 -42.11 34.54
N SER A 85 -28.89 -43.24 34.32
CA SER A 85 -28.24 -44.51 33.99
C SER A 85 -27.53 -44.50 32.64
N VAL A 86 -28.16 -43.85 31.64
CA VAL A 86 -27.56 -43.66 30.32
C VAL A 86 -26.31 -42.76 30.44
N ASN A 87 -26.39 -41.69 31.23
CA ASN A 87 -25.26 -40.79 31.48
C ASN A 87 -24.07 -41.55 32.11
N LEU A 88 -24.30 -42.35 33.16
CA LEU A 88 -23.24 -43.15 33.79
C LEU A 88 -22.59 -44.13 32.81
N LYS A 89 -23.39 -44.91 32.08
CA LYS A 89 -22.87 -45.86 31.08
C LYS A 89 -22.16 -45.18 29.90
N LEU A 90 -22.61 -43.98 29.50
CA LEU A 90 -21.91 -43.16 28.50
C LEU A 90 -20.54 -42.72 28.99
N TRP A 91 -20.41 -42.27 30.25
CA TRP A 91 -19.12 -41.87 30.83
C TRP A 91 -18.15 -43.04 31.02
N GLU A 92 -18.66 -44.24 31.33
CA GLU A 92 -17.86 -45.48 31.37
C GLU A 92 -17.37 -45.89 29.98
N PHE A 93 -18.14 -45.59 28.94
CA PHE A 93 -17.77 -45.84 27.56
C PHE A 93 -16.66 -44.87 27.11
N THR A 94 -15.42 -45.38 27.10
CA THR A 94 -14.25 -44.65 26.59
C THR A 94 -13.79 -45.28 25.27
N PRO A 95 -14.23 -44.75 24.13
CA PRO A 95 -13.76 -45.24 22.84
C PRO A 95 -12.24 -45.02 22.72
N LYS A 96 -11.50 -46.09 22.41
CA LYS A 96 -10.11 -46.03 21.92
C LYS A 96 -10.18 -46.12 20.40
N ASP A 97 -9.51 -45.21 19.69
CA ASP A 97 -9.33 -45.22 18.23
C ASP A 97 -10.62 -45.23 17.37
N PHE A 98 -11.63 -44.45 17.73
CA PHE A 98 -12.84 -44.31 16.91
C PHE A 98 -12.59 -43.49 15.65
N THR A 99 -13.10 -43.95 14.50
CA THR A 99 -13.16 -43.14 13.28
C THR A 99 -14.41 -42.24 13.29
N PHE A 100 -14.43 -41.20 12.45
CA PHE A 100 -15.59 -40.30 12.36
C PHE A 100 -16.89 -41.02 11.99
N VAL A 101 -16.81 -42.08 11.18
CA VAL A 101 -17.96 -42.91 10.80
C VAL A 101 -18.53 -43.62 12.03
N ASP A 102 -17.66 -44.18 12.87
CA ASP A 102 -18.06 -44.88 14.10
C ASP A 102 -18.76 -43.92 15.08
N TYR A 103 -18.30 -42.67 15.17
CA TYR A 103 -18.99 -41.65 15.98
C TYR A 103 -20.39 -41.32 15.46
N ILE A 104 -20.56 -41.15 14.16
CA ILE A 104 -21.89 -40.85 13.57
C ILE A 104 -22.83 -42.04 13.70
N ASP A 105 -22.35 -43.26 13.50
CA ASP A 105 -23.18 -44.46 13.63
C ASP A 105 -23.52 -44.75 15.10
N PHE A 106 -22.63 -44.45 16.04
CA PHE A 106 -22.91 -44.45 17.47
C PHE A 106 -23.99 -43.43 17.85
N ILE A 107 -23.90 -42.20 17.32
CA ILE A 107 -24.90 -41.15 17.53
C ILE A 107 -26.27 -41.59 16.96
N LYS A 108 -26.30 -42.14 15.75
CA LYS A 108 -27.52 -42.69 15.13
C LYS A 108 -28.13 -43.81 15.96
N LEU A 109 -27.29 -44.72 16.48
CA LEU A 109 -27.73 -45.82 17.33
C LEU A 109 -28.38 -45.28 18.62
N LEU A 110 -27.73 -44.33 19.30
CA LEU A 110 -28.29 -43.70 20.50
C LEU A 110 -29.59 -42.96 20.22
N ALA A 111 -29.64 -42.16 19.15
CA ALA A 111 -30.86 -41.46 18.72
C ALA A 111 -32.00 -42.44 18.44
N HIS A 112 -31.72 -43.54 17.74
CA HIS A 112 -32.72 -44.57 17.42
C HIS A 112 -33.23 -45.31 18.66
N HIS A 113 -32.35 -45.66 19.61
CA HIS A 113 -32.76 -46.28 20.87
C HIS A 113 -33.71 -45.39 21.68
N LEU A 114 -33.55 -44.07 21.59
CA LEU A 114 -34.34 -43.13 22.37
C LEU A 114 -35.68 -42.79 21.72
N ASP A 115 -35.75 -42.74 20.39
CA ASP A 115 -37.03 -42.65 19.68
C ASP A 115 -37.97 -43.81 20.04
N GLN A 116 -37.42 -45.01 20.28
CA GLN A 116 -38.20 -46.18 20.67
C GLN A 116 -38.64 -46.19 22.15
N VAL A 117 -37.88 -45.54 23.04
CA VAL A 117 -38.20 -45.40 24.48
C VAL A 117 -39.05 -44.14 24.75
N ASN A 118 -39.25 -43.28 23.76
CA ASN A 118 -39.99 -42.03 23.91
C ASN A 118 -41.51 -42.28 24.06
N LEU A 119 -41.92 -42.59 25.29
CA LEU A 119 -43.29 -43.03 25.60
C LEU A 119 -44.36 -41.96 25.37
N ASN A 120 -44.02 -40.67 25.30
CA ASN A 120 -45.00 -39.58 25.12
C ASN A 120 -44.47 -38.30 24.41
N LYS A 121 -43.31 -38.33 23.73
CA LYS A 121 -42.71 -37.16 23.03
C LYS A 121 -42.64 -35.89 23.90
N THR A 122 -42.07 -35.99 25.10
CA THR A 122 -41.83 -34.81 25.94
C THR A 122 -40.59 -34.04 25.47
N SER A 123 -40.75 -32.76 25.10
CA SER A 123 -39.64 -31.89 24.68
C SER A 123 -38.53 -31.81 25.73
N LEU A 124 -38.91 -31.72 27.01
CA LEU A 124 -37.99 -31.69 28.16
C LEU A 124 -37.06 -32.91 28.25
N PHE A 125 -37.51 -34.08 27.76
CA PHE A 125 -36.69 -35.28 27.74
C PHE A 125 -35.59 -35.17 26.68
N ASN A 126 -35.99 -34.74 25.47
CA ASN A 126 -35.06 -34.51 24.37
C ASN A 126 -34.04 -33.43 24.75
N ASP A 127 -34.46 -32.32 25.36
CA ASP A 127 -33.55 -31.23 25.75
C ASP A 127 -32.49 -31.70 26.78
N LYS A 128 -32.91 -32.48 27.78
CA LYS A 128 -31.97 -33.04 28.78
C LYS A 128 -31.02 -34.06 28.15
N PHE A 129 -31.52 -34.90 27.27
CA PHE A 129 -30.70 -35.89 26.58
C PHE A 129 -29.68 -35.23 25.63
N GLN A 130 -30.11 -34.27 24.82
CA GLN A 130 -29.25 -33.46 23.96
C GLN A 130 -28.16 -32.77 24.79
N THR A 131 -28.49 -32.26 25.98
CA THR A 131 -27.50 -31.69 26.91
C THR A 131 -26.49 -32.73 27.38
N ILE A 132 -26.93 -33.93 27.77
CA ILE A 132 -26.04 -35.02 28.22
C ILE A 132 -25.10 -35.46 27.09
N LEU A 133 -25.63 -35.65 25.87
CA LEU A 133 -24.81 -36.00 24.71
C LEU A 133 -23.82 -34.89 24.35
N THR A 134 -24.27 -33.63 24.36
CA THR A 134 -23.41 -32.48 24.08
C THR A 134 -22.30 -32.36 25.12
N LEU A 135 -22.59 -32.63 26.39
CA LEU A 135 -21.59 -32.67 27.47
C LEU A 135 -20.62 -33.86 27.33
N TYR A 136 -21.07 -35.00 26.82
CA TYR A 136 -20.22 -36.16 26.54
C TYR A 136 -19.29 -35.88 25.36
N LEU A 137 -19.84 -35.38 24.25
CA LEU A 137 -19.10 -35.06 23.03
C LEU A 137 -18.12 -33.90 23.26
N SER A 138 -18.51 -32.83 23.97
CA SER A 138 -17.63 -31.67 24.27
C SER A 138 -16.35 -32.04 25.03
N LYS A 139 -16.35 -33.10 25.83
CA LYS A 139 -15.12 -33.58 26.50
C LYS A 139 -14.20 -34.41 25.59
N LYS A 140 -14.62 -34.75 24.37
CA LYS A 140 -13.83 -35.50 23.38
C LYS A 140 -13.33 -34.54 22.28
N THR A 141 -12.10 -34.07 22.43
CA THR A 141 -11.45 -33.16 21.46
C THR A 141 -11.33 -33.76 20.06
N ASP A 142 -11.12 -35.08 19.99
CA ASP A 142 -10.93 -35.79 18.73
C ASP A 142 -12.17 -35.72 17.84
N PHE A 143 -13.38 -35.79 18.41
CA PHE A 143 -14.62 -35.75 17.64
C PHE A 143 -14.78 -34.43 16.88
N PHE A 144 -14.56 -33.28 17.55
CA PHE A 144 -14.68 -31.96 16.91
C PHE A 144 -13.60 -31.71 15.85
N GLN A 145 -12.40 -32.25 16.02
CA GLN A 145 -11.36 -32.18 15.00
C GLN A 145 -11.74 -33.00 13.77
N HIS A 146 -12.17 -34.25 13.94
CA HIS A 146 -12.63 -35.09 12.84
C HIS A 146 -13.86 -34.51 12.12
N LEU A 147 -14.78 -33.89 12.88
CA LEU A 147 -15.94 -33.19 12.33
C LEU A 147 -15.51 -31.99 11.47
N ARG A 148 -14.58 -31.16 11.97
CA ARG A 148 -14.02 -30.04 11.19
C ARG A 148 -13.34 -30.54 9.90
N GLU A 149 -12.54 -31.60 9.97
CA GLU A 149 -11.88 -32.20 8.80
C GLU A 149 -12.88 -32.79 7.80
N PHE A 150 -13.96 -33.41 8.28
CA PHE A 150 -15.03 -33.92 7.43
C PHE A 150 -15.75 -32.80 6.68
N PHE A 151 -16.12 -31.72 7.36
CA PHE A 151 -16.79 -30.58 6.73
C PHE A 151 -15.85 -29.82 5.76
N ASP A 152 -14.56 -29.67 6.08
CA ASP A 152 -13.59 -29.06 5.15
C ASP A 152 -13.46 -29.86 3.84
N LYS A 153 -13.41 -31.19 3.93
CA LYS A 153 -13.32 -32.09 2.75
C LYS A 153 -14.65 -32.14 1.99
N SER A 154 -15.77 -32.25 2.69
CA SER A 154 -17.08 -32.52 2.07
C SER A 154 -17.74 -31.28 1.48
N LEU A 155 -17.53 -30.09 2.05
CA LEU A 155 -18.15 -28.85 1.54
C LEU A 155 -17.29 -28.13 0.49
N PHE A 156 -15.96 -28.21 0.55
CA PHE A 156 -15.08 -27.33 -0.23
C PHE A 156 -14.07 -28.04 -1.13
N GLN A 157 -13.92 -29.37 -1.05
CA GLN A 157 -12.95 -30.11 -1.86
C GLN A 157 -13.59 -31.04 -2.90
N ASN A 158 -14.93 -31.06 -3.04
CA ASN A 158 -15.69 -31.95 -3.95
C ASN A 158 -15.36 -33.46 -3.86
N HIS A 159 -14.54 -33.85 -2.88
CA HIS A 159 -14.29 -35.23 -2.54
C HIS A 159 -15.30 -35.61 -1.46
N ALA A 160 -16.47 -36.07 -1.90
CA ALA A 160 -17.37 -36.79 -1.00
C ALA A 160 -16.57 -37.97 -0.42
N PRO A 161 -16.30 -38.02 0.90
CA PRO A 161 -15.77 -39.24 1.49
C PRO A 161 -16.81 -40.33 1.21
N THR A 162 -16.41 -41.34 0.45
CA THR A 162 -17.24 -42.31 -0.28
C THR A 162 -18.18 -43.17 0.58
N ALA A 163 -18.36 -42.86 1.87
CA ALA A 163 -19.11 -43.65 2.83
C ALA A 163 -20.24 -42.90 3.57
N LEU A 164 -20.27 -41.56 3.61
CA LEU A 164 -21.27 -40.79 4.38
C LEU A 164 -21.90 -39.67 3.55
N ASN A 165 -23.24 -39.63 3.45
CA ASN A 165 -23.94 -38.51 2.86
C ASN A 165 -23.92 -37.30 3.82
N LEU A 166 -23.55 -36.14 3.30
CA LEU A 166 -23.48 -34.89 4.07
C LEU A 166 -24.82 -34.55 4.74
N HIS A 167 -25.93 -34.76 4.02
CA HIS A 167 -27.28 -34.55 4.54
C HIS A 167 -27.62 -35.47 5.73
N ASP A 168 -27.15 -36.72 5.71
CA ASP A 168 -27.39 -37.68 6.80
C ASP A 168 -26.57 -37.31 8.05
N VAL A 169 -25.37 -36.75 7.86
CA VAL A 169 -24.55 -36.24 8.96
C VAL A 169 -25.13 -34.95 9.53
N VAL A 170 -25.58 -34.01 8.69
CA VAL A 170 -26.20 -32.76 9.16
C VAL A 170 -27.51 -33.05 9.90
N SER A 171 -28.39 -33.89 9.36
CA SER A 171 -29.66 -34.24 10.02
C SER A 171 -29.45 -34.96 11.36
N THR A 172 -28.46 -35.84 11.46
CA THR A 172 -28.12 -36.51 12.73
C THR A 172 -27.56 -35.53 13.76
N LEU A 173 -26.66 -34.62 13.36
CA LEU A 173 -26.12 -33.61 14.28
C LEU A 173 -27.18 -32.59 14.73
N VAL A 174 -28.11 -32.21 13.85
CA VAL A 174 -29.26 -31.36 14.20
C VAL A 174 -30.19 -32.08 15.17
N SER A 175 -30.43 -33.38 15.00
CA SER A 175 -31.27 -34.16 15.93
C SER A 175 -30.70 -34.23 17.36
N VAL A 176 -29.38 -34.08 17.49
CA VAL A 176 -28.64 -34.09 18.77
C VAL A 176 -28.55 -32.68 19.40
N GLY A 177 -29.03 -31.64 18.72
CA GLY A 177 -28.98 -30.26 19.23
C GLY A 177 -27.62 -29.59 19.06
N LEU A 178 -26.76 -30.09 18.15
CA LEU A 178 -25.44 -29.51 17.85
C LEU A 178 -25.46 -28.49 16.70
N SER A 179 -26.63 -27.93 16.38
CA SER A 179 -26.79 -26.96 15.28
C SER A 179 -25.88 -25.74 15.44
N ASP A 180 -25.78 -25.20 16.65
CA ASP A 180 -25.02 -23.96 16.91
C ASP A 180 -23.51 -24.17 16.72
N TYR A 181 -22.98 -25.30 17.20
CA TYR A 181 -21.58 -25.68 17.01
C TYR A 181 -21.26 -25.96 15.53
N LEU A 182 -22.20 -26.59 14.82
CA LEU A 182 -22.06 -26.86 13.41
C LEU A 182 -22.08 -25.55 12.60
N ASN A 183 -22.94 -24.59 12.96
CA ASN A 183 -22.95 -23.25 12.38
C ASN A 183 -21.63 -22.52 12.64
N GLU A 184 -21.10 -22.58 13.87
CA GLU A 184 -19.81 -21.98 14.24
C GLU A 184 -18.66 -22.56 13.39
N ILE A 185 -18.61 -23.89 13.24
CA ILE A 185 -17.58 -24.57 12.45
C ILE A 185 -17.68 -24.19 10.96
N VAL A 186 -18.88 -24.17 10.39
CA VAL A 186 -19.08 -23.79 8.99
C VAL A 186 -18.70 -22.33 8.75
N VAL A 187 -19.06 -21.42 9.68
CA VAL A 187 -18.65 -20.02 9.62
C VAL A 187 -17.12 -19.90 9.71
N GLU A 188 -16.47 -20.58 10.65
CA GLU A 188 -15.01 -20.52 10.79
C GLU A 188 -14.27 -21.06 9.56
N LEU A 189 -14.76 -22.17 8.99
CA LEU A 189 -14.21 -22.73 7.75
C LEU A 189 -14.42 -21.78 6.56
N ALA A 190 -15.61 -21.21 6.41
CA ALA A 190 -15.91 -20.22 5.37
C ALA A 190 -15.00 -18.99 5.49
N ILE A 191 -14.84 -18.45 6.69
CA ILE A 191 -13.93 -17.32 6.97
C ILE A 191 -12.48 -17.67 6.60
N THR A 192 -12.02 -18.87 6.96
CA THR A 192 -10.66 -19.34 6.68
C THR A 192 -10.43 -19.48 5.17
N LYS A 193 -11.38 -20.05 4.43
CA LYS A 193 -11.30 -20.19 2.96
C LYS A 193 -11.35 -18.83 2.26
N ILE A 194 -12.27 -17.95 2.65
CA ILE A 194 -12.38 -16.59 2.10
C ILE A 194 -11.07 -15.82 2.33
N ARG A 195 -10.47 -15.94 3.53
CA ARG A 195 -9.17 -15.33 3.83
C ARG A 195 -8.07 -15.88 2.93
N ASN A 196 -7.96 -17.20 2.82
CA ASN A 196 -6.91 -17.83 2.01
C ASN A 196 -7.05 -17.48 0.52
N PHE A 197 -8.27 -17.54 -0.02
CA PHE A 197 -8.55 -17.18 -1.41
C PHE A 197 -8.25 -15.70 -1.68
N THR A 198 -8.77 -14.80 -0.83
CA THR A 198 -8.51 -13.36 -0.95
C THR A 198 -7.00 -13.07 -0.88
N LEU A 199 -6.25 -13.69 0.03
CA LEU A 199 -4.80 -13.50 0.12
C LEU A 199 -4.06 -14.03 -1.11
N GLN A 200 -4.43 -15.20 -1.64
CA GLN A 200 -3.82 -15.76 -2.85
C GLN A 200 -4.06 -14.89 -4.08
N VAL A 201 -5.25 -14.31 -4.22
CA VAL A 201 -5.62 -13.50 -5.39
C VAL A 201 -5.07 -12.07 -5.27
N CYS A 202 -5.04 -11.50 -4.06
CA CYS A 202 -4.62 -10.11 -3.85
C CYS A 202 -3.10 -9.91 -3.79
N THR A 203 -2.35 -10.90 -3.31
CA THR A 203 -0.89 -10.73 -3.10
C THR A 203 -0.16 -10.47 -4.42
N GLY A 204 0.48 -9.31 -4.52
CA GLY A 204 1.30 -8.93 -5.68
C GLY A 204 0.56 -8.63 -6.99
N ASN A 205 -0.77 -8.72 -7.03
CA ASN A 205 -1.56 -8.38 -8.21
C ASN A 205 -2.27 -7.03 -8.02
N TRP A 206 -1.84 -6.01 -8.77
CA TRP A 206 -2.35 -4.62 -8.63
C TRP A 206 -3.01 -4.06 -9.90
N GLU A 207 -2.87 -4.74 -11.04
CA GLU A 207 -3.28 -4.22 -12.35
C GLU A 207 -4.76 -4.48 -12.66
N ARG A 208 -5.32 -5.56 -12.10
CA ARG A 208 -6.68 -6.02 -12.43
C ARG A 208 -7.67 -5.73 -11.30
N PRO A 209 -8.93 -5.45 -11.61
CA PRO A 209 -9.98 -5.35 -10.59
C PRO A 209 -10.24 -6.76 -10.00
N LEU A 210 -10.18 -6.85 -8.68
CA LEU A 210 -10.32 -8.11 -7.92
C LEU A 210 -11.67 -8.21 -7.20
N LEU A 211 -12.37 -7.10 -6.93
CA LEU A 211 -13.61 -7.12 -6.15
C LEU A 211 -14.69 -8.01 -6.76
N HIS A 212 -14.88 -7.92 -8.08
CA HIS A 212 -15.85 -8.77 -8.79
C HIS A 212 -15.48 -10.26 -8.66
N THR A 213 -14.20 -10.60 -8.84
CA THR A 213 -13.72 -11.98 -8.73
C THR A 213 -13.97 -12.54 -7.33
N ILE A 214 -13.68 -11.75 -6.29
CA ILE A 214 -13.91 -12.14 -4.90
C ILE A 214 -15.41 -12.34 -4.62
N ASN A 215 -16.25 -11.39 -5.04
CA ASN A 215 -17.70 -11.48 -4.84
C ASN A 215 -18.27 -12.71 -5.56
N SER A 216 -17.85 -12.95 -6.82
CA SER A 216 -18.31 -14.12 -7.59
C SER A 216 -17.88 -15.45 -6.99
N TYR A 217 -16.70 -15.52 -6.36
CA TYR A 217 -16.25 -16.72 -5.65
C TYR A 217 -17.12 -16.98 -4.41
N ILE A 218 -17.45 -15.94 -3.65
CA ILE A 218 -18.31 -16.07 -2.47
C ILE A 218 -19.72 -16.52 -2.87
N GLU A 219 -20.29 -15.93 -3.93
CA GLU A 219 -21.64 -16.25 -4.40
C GLU A 219 -21.75 -17.66 -5.01
N ASN A 220 -20.74 -18.11 -5.76
CA ASN A 220 -20.82 -19.37 -6.52
C ASN A 220 -20.24 -20.58 -5.78
N GLU A 221 -19.18 -20.41 -4.98
CA GLU A 221 -18.47 -21.54 -4.35
C GLU A 221 -18.76 -21.66 -2.85
N ILE A 222 -18.86 -20.52 -2.14
CA ILE A 222 -19.03 -20.52 -0.69
C ILE A 222 -20.51 -20.55 -0.29
N TYR A 223 -21.35 -19.74 -0.94
CA TYR A 223 -22.75 -19.60 -0.54
C TYR A 223 -23.59 -20.87 -0.72
N PRO A 224 -23.48 -21.65 -1.82
CA PRO A 224 -24.26 -22.89 -1.96
C PRO A 224 -23.94 -23.90 -0.85
N SER A 225 -22.66 -24.02 -0.49
CA SER A 225 -22.18 -24.88 0.60
C SER A 225 -22.63 -24.38 1.97
N PHE A 226 -22.68 -23.06 2.16
CA PHE A 226 -23.17 -22.43 3.39
C PHE A 226 -24.70 -22.57 3.55
N SER A 227 -25.45 -22.39 2.47
CA SER A 227 -26.91 -22.51 2.42
C SER A 227 -27.41 -23.94 2.60
N LEU A 228 -26.59 -24.95 2.28
CA LEU A 228 -26.93 -26.35 2.52
C LEU A 228 -27.03 -26.67 4.02
N VAL A 229 -26.32 -25.91 4.85
CA VAL A 229 -26.15 -26.20 6.28
C VAL A 229 -26.85 -25.15 7.16
N THR A 230 -26.99 -23.92 6.68
CA THR A 230 -27.49 -22.78 7.45
C THR A 230 -28.63 -22.08 6.70
N GLU A 231 -29.75 -21.81 7.37
CA GLU A 231 -30.90 -21.10 6.78
C GLU A 231 -30.72 -19.55 6.78
N SER A 232 -29.59 -19.04 7.27
CA SER A 232 -29.37 -17.60 7.47
C SER A 232 -28.75 -16.91 6.23
N ASN A 233 -29.34 -15.77 5.83
CA ASN A 233 -28.86 -14.93 4.74
C ASN A 233 -27.63 -14.10 5.18
N LEU A 234 -26.47 -14.74 5.34
CA LEU A 234 -25.21 -14.10 5.77
C LEU A 234 -24.30 -13.66 4.61
N THR A 235 -24.77 -13.68 3.36
CA THR A 235 -23.98 -13.33 2.16
C THR A 235 -23.30 -11.97 2.25
N GLN A 236 -24.05 -10.94 2.65
CA GLN A 236 -23.54 -9.58 2.75
C GLN A 236 -22.46 -9.44 3.83
N GLU A 237 -22.52 -10.22 4.90
CA GLU A 237 -21.52 -10.19 5.96
C GLU A 237 -20.23 -10.90 5.53
N LEU A 238 -20.34 -12.01 4.80
CA LEU A 238 -19.20 -12.72 4.23
C LEU A 238 -18.47 -11.85 3.19
N VAL A 239 -19.21 -11.13 2.34
CA VAL A 239 -18.63 -10.17 1.37
C VAL A 239 -17.92 -9.03 2.09
N LYS A 240 -18.55 -8.42 3.11
CA LYS A 240 -17.89 -7.38 3.93
C LYS A 240 -16.62 -7.88 4.62
N LEU A 241 -16.61 -9.13 5.08
CA LEU A 241 -15.42 -9.75 5.66
C LEU A 241 -14.31 -9.89 4.62
N ALA A 242 -14.63 -10.34 3.41
CA ALA A 242 -13.67 -10.44 2.32
C ALA A 242 -13.08 -9.08 1.94
N HIS A 243 -13.91 -8.04 1.86
CA HIS A 243 -13.45 -6.66 1.63
C HIS A 243 -12.56 -6.17 2.77
N GLY A 244 -12.89 -6.46 4.03
CA GLY A 244 -12.04 -6.13 5.18
C GLY A 244 -10.66 -6.79 5.10
N VAL A 245 -10.60 -8.07 4.72
CA VAL A 245 -9.34 -8.81 4.52
C VAL A 245 -8.52 -8.18 3.39
N LEU A 246 -9.16 -7.81 2.28
CA LEU A 246 -8.52 -7.11 1.17
C LEU A 246 -7.92 -5.78 1.64
N VAL A 247 -8.68 -4.96 2.37
CA VAL A 247 -8.22 -3.67 2.91
C VAL A 247 -7.00 -3.87 3.80
N THR A 248 -7.04 -4.81 4.75
CA THR A 248 -5.90 -5.09 5.64
C THR A 248 -4.66 -5.50 4.85
N GLN A 249 -4.80 -6.32 3.79
CA GLN A 249 -3.67 -6.72 2.96
C GLN A 249 -3.12 -5.54 2.14
N ARG A 250 -3.99 -4.72 1.55
CA ARG A 250 -3.59 -3.53 0.78
C ARG A 250 -2.93 -2.46 1.65
N ILE A 251 -3.35 -2.32 2.92
CA ILE A 251 -2.68 -1.44 3.88
C ILE A 251 -1.24 -1.88 4.14
N LYS A 252 -0.98 -3.19 4.27
CA LYS A 252 0.39 -3.70 4.43
C LYS A 252 1.26 -3.45 3.20
N GLU A 253 0.67 -3.51 2.01
CA GLU A 253 1.33 -3.28 0.72
C GLU A 253 1.24 -1.82 0.23
N ILE A 254 0.82 -0.87 1.07
CA ILE A 254 0.49 0.49 0.59
C ILE A 254 1.67 1.23 -0.02
N TYR A 255 2.87 1.08 0.55
CA TYR A 255 4.08 1.71 0.04
C TYR A 255 4.45 1.21 -1.38
N PRO A 256 4.64 -0.11 -1.61
CA PRO A 256 4.95 -0.59 -2.95
C PRO A 256 3.81 -0.31 -3.95
N LEU A 257 2.56 -0.28 -3.49
CA LEU A 257 1.41 0.05 -4.32
C LEU A 257 1.46 1.50 -4.82
N VAL A 258 1.81 2.47 -3.96
CA VAL A 258 2.05 3.87 -4.38
C VAL A 258 3.28 3.99 -5.28
N ALA A 259 4.35 3.24 -5.00
CA ALA A 259 5.56 3.26 -5.82
C ALA A 259 5.30 2.74 -7.26
N ALA A 260 4.42 1.76 -7.41
CA ALA A 260 4.03 1.15 -8.69
C ALA A 260 3.05 1.99 -9.54
N TYR A 261 2.51 3.09 -9.00
CA TYR A 261 1.64 4.00 -9.76
C TYR A 261 2.36 4.47 -11.05
N PRO A 262 1.71 4.43 -12.23
CA PRO A 262 0.26 4.32 -12.47
C PRO A 262 -0.32 2.90 -12.62
N TYR A 263 0.50 1.84 -12.66
CA TYR A 263 0.01 0.47 -12.89
C TYR A 263 -0.93 -0.06 -11.79
N SER A 264 -0.85 0.52 -10.59
CA SER A 264 -1.65 0.18 -9.41
C SER A 264 -2.93 1.00 -9.24
N GLU A 265 -3.33 1.82 -10.23
CA GLU A 265 -4.50 2.70 -10.15
C GLU A 265 -5.78 1.95 -9.78
N ASN A 266 -6.03 0.80 -10.41
CA ASN A 266 -7.22 -0.01 -10.14
C ASN A 266 -7.27 -0.47 -8.68
N ALA A 267 -6.15 -0.96 -8.13
CA ALA A 267 -6.07 -1.38 -6.74
C ALA A 267 -6.27 -0.23 -5.74
N LEU A 268 -5.86 0.99 -6.09
CA LEU A 268 -6.12 2.20 -5.28
C LEU A 268 -7.60 2.57 -5.24
N VAL A 269 -8.27 2.49 -6.39
CA VAL A 269 -9.71 2.77 -6.51
C VAL A 269 -10.53 1.72 -5.76
N GLU A 270 -10.15 0.44 -5.83
CA GLU A 270 -10.82 -0.61 -5.04
C GLU A 270 -10.62 -0.39 -3.53
N LEU A 271 -9.42 0.01 -3.12
CA LEU A 271 -9.15 0.37 -1.73
C LEU A 271 -10.04 1.53 -1.27
N GLN A 272 -10.25 2.54 -2.12
CA GLN A 272 -11.18 3.64 -1.84
C GLN A 272 -12.61 3.12 -1.63
N ILE A 273 -13.12 2.29 -2.54
CA ILE A 273 -14.47 1.74 -2.48
C ILE A 273 -14.65 0.98 -1.17
N CYS A 274 -13.75 0.04 -0.86
CA CYS A 274 -13.83 -0.76 0.36
C CYS A 274 -13.69 0.09 1.63
N LEU A 275 -12.85 1.13 1.64
CA LEU A 275 -12.73 2.05 2.78
C LEU A 275 -14.00 2.89 2.99
N SER A 276 -14.77 3.15 1.92
CA SER A 276 -16.05 3.88 2.00
C SER A 276 -17.22 2.98 2.41
N GLU A 277 -17.22 1.72 2.00
CA GLU A 277 -18.29 0.75 2.25
C GLU A 277 -18.16 0.02 3.59
N ALA A 278 -16.94 -0.11 4.13
CA ALA A 278 -16.64 -0.80 5.39
C ALA A 278 -17.09 0.00 6.64
N ASN A 279 -18.40 0.02 6.87
CA ASN A 279 -19.08 0.62 8.02
C ASN A 279 -18.89 -0.16 9.35
N ARG A 280 -17.66 -0.43 9.80
CA ARG A 280 -17.45 -0.83 11.20
C ARG A 280 -16.56 0.10 12.00
N GLU A 281 -15.43 0.60 11.50
CA GLU A 281 -14.71 1.75 12.09
C GLU A 281 -13.75 2.39 11.06
N PRO A 282 -14.22 3.31 10.19
CA PRO A 282 -13.38 3.89 9.13
C PRO A 282 -12.17 4.64 9.71
N ALA A 283 -12.26 5.15 10.95
CA ALA A 283 -11.18 5.87 11.62
C ALA A 283 -9.93 4.99 11.85
N SER A 284 -10.13 3.74 12.29
CA SER A 284 -9.04 2.85 12.70
C SER A 284 -8.23 2.40 11.49
N SER A 285 -8.90 1.90 10.44
CA SER A 285 -8.22 1.47 9.20
C SER A 285 -7.53 2.63 8.46
N ARG A 286 -8.13 3.84 8.48
CA ARG A 286 -7.50 5.04 7.91
C ARG A 286 -6.24 5.46 8.67
N SER A 287 -6.24 5.36 10.00
CA SER A 287 -5.07 5.61 10.83
C SER A 287 -3.98 4.56 10.61
N GLU A 288 -4.37 3.29 10.52
CA GLU A 288 -3.47 2.17 10.24
C GLU A 288 -2.80 2.30 8.87
N LEU A 289 -3.55 2.76 7.86
CA LEU A 289 -3.05 3.07 6.51
C LEU A 289 -1.96 4.15 6.55
N VAL A 290 -2.22 5.26 7.25
CA VAL A 290 -1.25 6.35 7.41
C VAL A 290 0.01 5.84 8.11
N LYS A 291 -0.15 5.07 9.19
CA LYS A 291 0.98 4.51 9.95
C LYS A 291 1.86 3.61 9.09
N HIS A 292 1.29 2.59 8.43
CA HIS A 292 2.05 1.66 7.60
C HIS A 292 2.72 2.35 6.41
N PHE A 293 2.06 3.34 5.80
CA PHE A 293 2.68 4.10 4.71
C PHE A 293 3.88 4.93 5.19
N ILE A 294 3.76 5.61 6.35
CA ILE A 294 4.87 6.38 6.93
C ILE A 294 6.03 5.48 7.30
N GLU A 295 5.78 4.32 7.91
CA GLU A 295 6.81 3.32 8.22
C GLU A 295 7.51 2.81 6.95
N GLY A 296 6.75 2.53 5.88
CA GLY A 296 7.29 2.18 4.57
C GLY A 296 8.17 3.28 3.97
N CYS A 297 7.75 4.55 4.08
CA CYS A 297 8.54 5.69 3.65
C CYS A 297 9.84 5.83 4.46
N GLN A 298 9.78 5.68 5.79
CA GLN A 298 10.97 5.75 6.64
C GLN A 298 12.00 4.67 6.29
N LYS A 299 11.54 3.46 5.98
CA LYS A 299 12.42 2.32 5.66
C LYS A 299 13.07 2.42 4.28
N ASN A 300 12.33 2.89 3.26
CA ASN A 300 12.73 2.76 1.85
C ASN A 300 13.00 4.08 1.14
N LEU A 301 12.50 5.21 1.65
CA LEU A 301 12.54 6.51 0.96
C LEU A 301 13.31 7.59 1.74
N LEU A 302 13.07 7.70 3.05
CA LEU A 302 13.53 8.81 3.89
C LEU A 302 14.92 8.57 4.49
N HIS A 303 15.87 8.14 3.66
CA HIS A 303 17.25 7.90 4.07
C HIS A 303 18.25 8.48 3.06
N ALA A 304 19.44 8.85 3.52
CA ALA A 304 20.46 9.56 2.73
C ALA A 304 20.90 8.83 1.44
N GLY A 305 20.74 7.50 1.38
CA GLY A 305 21.06 6.71 0.19
C GLY A 305 20.14 6.92 -1.03
N VAL A 306 18.99 7.58 -0.89
CA VAL A 306 18.07 7.83 -2.02
C VAL A 306 18.40 9.14 -2.73
N ASN A 307 18.35 9.13 -4.06
CA ASN A 307 18.49 10.35 -4.86
C ASN A 307 17.26 11.28 -4.67
N THR A 308 17.52 12.58 -4.53
CA THR A 308 16.51 13.64 -4.42
C THR A 308 15.45 13.56 -5.52
N VAL A 309 15.85 13.23 -6.75
CA VAL A 309 14.92 13.08 -7.89
C VAL A 309 13.90 11.97 -7.64
N ASP A 310 14.33 10.82 -7.12
CA ASP A 310 13.44 9.68 -6.87
C ASP A 310 12.48 9.97 -5.70
N VAL A 311 12.92 10.76 -4.72
CA VAL A 311 12.06 11.27 -3.63
C VAL A 311 10.97 12.18 -4.19
N ILE A 312 11.30 13.09 -5.11
CA ILE A 312 10.33 13.97 -5.76
C ILE A 312 9.34 13.16 -6.62
N ILE A 313 9.80 12.16 -7.36
CA ILE A 313 8.92 11.27 -8.14
C ILE A 313 7.95 10.53 -7.22
N THR A 314 8.46 9.95 -6.13
CA THR A 314 7.63 9.22 -5.16
C THR A 314 6.66 10.16 -4.47
N TYR A 315 7.04 11.41 -4.20
CA TYR A 315 6.15 12.45 -3.67
C TYR A 315 4.99 12.76 -4.62
N THR A 316 5.28 12.95 -5.92
CA THR A 316 4.26 13.15 -6.97
C THR A 316 3.30 11.96 -7.04
N LYS A 317 3.83 10.73 -7.05
CA LYS A 317 3.02 9.51 -7.02
C LYS A 317 2.17 9.40 -5.76
N THR A 318 2.70 9.81 -4.61
CA THR A 318 1.98 9.83 -3.32
C THR A 318 0.79 10.76 -3.40
N ILE A 319 0.97 11.99 -3.93
CA ILE A 319 -0.15 12.94 -4.09
C ILE A 319 -1.24 12.34 -4.97
N LYS A 320 -0.89 11.82 -6.14
CA LYS A 320 -1.87 11.23 -7.07
C LYS A 320 -2.58 10.03 -6.45
N SER A 321 -1.84 9.11 -5.85
CA SER A 321 -2.40 7.88 -5.28
C SER A 321 -3.32 8.15 -4.10
N PHE A 322 -2.93 9.04 -3.18
CA PHE A 322 -3.76 9.37 -2.02
C PHE A 322 -4.95 10.27 -2.36
N LEU A 323 -4.91 11.03 -3.45
CA LEU A 323 -6.10 11.73 -3.98
C LEU A 323 -7.12 10.76 -4.57
N LEU A 324 -6.67 9.62 -5.12
CA LEU A 324 -7.56 8.53 -5.53
C LEU A 324 -8.18 7.84 -4.30
N ILE A 325 -7.38 7.51 -3.28
CA ILE A 325 -7.87 6.86 -2.05
C ILE A 325 -8.82 7.79 -1.27
N ASP A 326 -8.47 9.07 -1.14
CA ASP A 326 -9.22 10.07 -0.40
C ASP A 326 -9.36 11.36 -1.21
N PRO A 327 -10.48 11.54 -1.94
CA PRO A 327 -10.73 12.75 -2.73
C PRO A 327 -10.81 14.04 -1.90
N ARG A 328 -10.99 13.92 -0.57
CA ARG A 328 -10.95 15.07 0.34
C ARG A 328 -9.52 15.53 0.57
N GLY A 329 -8.52 14.63 0.49
CA GLY A 329 -7.11 14.94 0.69
C GLY A 329 -6.66 15.00 2.15
N VAL A 330 -7.48 14.54 3.09
CA VAL A 330 -7.19 14.57 4.53
C VAL A 330 -6.07 13.60 4.88
N LEU A 331 -6.12 12.38 4.34
CA LEU A 331 -5.03 11.41 4.52
C LEU A 331 -3.73 11.90 3.89
N LEU A 332 -3.82 12.56 2.74
CA LEU A 332 -2.68 13.09 2.02
C LEU A 332 -1.90 14.10 2.88
N ASP A 333 -2.59 15.03 3.56
CA ASP A 333 -1.93 16.03 4.42
C ASP A 333 -1.13 15.37 5.56
N LYS A 334 -1.60 14.23 6.09
CA LYS A 334 -0.89 13.50 7.15
C LYS A 334 0.37 12.80 6.64
N VAL A 335 0.27 12.06 5.54
CA VAL A 335 1.38 11.24 5.01
C VAL A 335 2.48 12.08 4.35
N VAL A 336 2.13 13.26 3.84
CA VAL A 336 3.05 14.14 3.12
C VAL A 336 4.00 14.89 4.06
N ARG A 337 3.59 15.21 5.29
CA ARG A 337 4.40 15.94 6.29
C ARG A 337 5.81 15.39 6.50
N PRO A 338 6.03 14.09 6.78
CA PRO A 338 7.38 13.54 6.95
C PRO A 338 8.22 13.65 5.68
N ILE A 339 7.61 13.47 4.50
CA ILE A 339 8.30 13.61 3.21
C ILE A 339 8.71 15.08 2.98
N ARG A 340 7.81 16.04 3.27
CA ARG A 340 8.11 17.48 3.20
C ARG A 340 9.23 17.89 4.15
N LYS A 341 9.22 17.39 5.38
CA LYS A 341 10.28 17.65 6.36
C LYS A 341 11.63 17.14 5.87
N TYR A 342 11.64 15.94 5.29
CA TYR A 342 12.85 15.36 4.71
C TYR A 342 13.34 16.15 3.50
N LEU A 343 12.44 16.52 2.58
CA LEU A 343 12.78 17.39 1.46
C LEU A 343 13.37 18.72 1.97
N LYS A 344 12.73 19.44 2.90
CA LYS A 344 13.28 20.69 3.44
C LYS A 344 14.73 20.60 3.97
N SER A 345 15.18 19.41 4.39
CA SER A 345 16.54 19.20 4.89
C SER A 345 17.62 19.08 3.80
N ARG A 346 17.26 18.85 2.53
CA ARG A 346 18.22 18.70 1.44
C ARG A 346 18.40 20.01 0.68
N GLU A 347 19.65 20.43 0.53
CA GLU A 347 20.02 21.69 -0.12
C GLU A 347 19.88 21.62 -1.66
N ASP A 348 20.05 20.43 -2.25
CA ASP A 348 20.09 20.22 -3.70
C ASP A 348 18.71 20.19 -4.38
N ILE A 349 17.62 20.27 -3.61
CA ILE A 349 16.26 20.16 -4.16
C ILE A 349 15.94 21.28 -5.12
N PHE A 350 16.32 22.51 -4.81
CA PHE A 350 15.97 23.66 -5.66
C PHE A 350 16.55 23.47 -7.05
N THR A 351 17.85 23.21 -7.14
CA THR A 351 18.54 22.95 -8.40
C THR A 351 17.90 21.78 -9.15
N LYS A 352 17.68 20.62 -8.49
CA LYS A 352 17.09 19.44 -9.15
C LYS A 352 15.65 19.66 -9.60
N LEU A 353 14.83 20.34 -8.79
CA LEU A 353 13.44 20.62 -9.10
C LEU A 353 13.33 21.63 -10.23
N VAL A 354 14.11 22.71 -10.20
CA VAL A 354 14.14 23.74 -11.26
C VAL A 354 14.59 23.13 -12.59
N HIS A 355 15.66 22.32 -12.62
CA HIS A 355 16.04 21.58 -13.82
C HIS A 355 14.94 20.61 -14.28
N GLY A 356 14.30 19.90 -13.34
CA GLY A 356 13.20 18.98 -13.62
C GLY A 356 11.93 19.64 -14.17
N LEU A 357 11.63 20.87 -13.76
CA LEU A 357 10.47 21.65 -14.23
C LEU A 357 10.69 22.25 -15.62
N LEU A 358 11.93 22.59 -15.97
CA LEU A 358 12.26 23.31 -17.21
C LEU A 358 12.69 22.40 -18.37
N ASP A 359 13.14 21.19 -18.07
CA ASP A 359 13.57 20.24 -19.08
C ASP A 359 12.37 19.43 -19.61
N THR A 360 11.91 19.79 -20.81
CA THR A 360 10.83 19.08 -21.50
C THR A 360 11.34 17.87 -22.30
N SER A 361 12.64 17.56 -22.24
CA SER A 361 13.24 16.45 -22.98
C SER A 361 12.72 15.10 -22.46
N PRO A 362 12.54 14.09 -23.33
CA PRO A 362 12.06 12.76 -22.94
C PRO A 362 13.02 12.01 -22.01
N SER A 363 14.25 12.48 -21.85
CA SER A 363 15.25 11.98 -20.91
C SER A 363 15.01 12.38 -19.45
N ASN A 364 14.18 13.40 -19.19
CA ASN A 364 13.97 13.91 -17.86
C ASN A 364 13.02 12.99 -17.06
N LYS A 365 13.44 12.53 -15.87
CA LYS A 365 12.59 11.69 -15.03
C LYS A 365 11.41 12.45 -14.41
N LEU A 366 11.42 13.79 -14.47
CA LEU A 366 10.42 14.69 -13.89
C LEU A 366 9.50 15.34 -14.96
N ILE A 367 9.44 14.80 -16.19
CA ILE A 367 8.61 15.34 -17.30
C ILE A 367 7.15 15.57 -16.88
N GLU A 368 6.61 14.70 -16.03
CA GLU A 368 5.24 14.80 -15.54
C GLU A 368 4.97 16.14 -14.83
N LEU A 369 5.95 16.67 -14.08
CA LEU A 369 5.85 17.98 -13.44
C LEU A 369 5.90 19.12 -14.47
N ALA A 370 6.75 19.00 -15.49
CA ALA A 370 6.83 19.97 -16.59
C ALA A 370 5.52 20.02 -17.41
N GLN A 371 4.89 18.87 -17.64
CA GLN A 371 3.57 18.80 -18.29
C GLN A 371 2.48 19.42 -17.42
N GLN A 372 2.51 19.19 -16.10
CA GLN A 372 1.57 19.82 -15.17
C GLN A 372 1.73 21.35 -15.18
N LEU A 373 2.95 21.88 -15.21
CA LEU A 373 3.18 23.33 -15.36
C LEU A 373 2.44 23.88 -16.59
N ASN A 374 2.64 23.27 -17.75
CA ASN A 374 2.04 23.72 -19.01
C ASN A 374 0.50 23.64 -19.02
N ASN A 375 -0.09 22.61 -18.41
CA ASN A 375 -1.55 22.44 -18.40
C ASN A 375 -2.25 23.38 -17.42
N SER A 376 -1.56 23.77 -16.37
CA SER A 376 -2.16 24.39 -15.20
C SER A 376 -2.53 25.88 -15.40
N GLY A 377 -2.03 26.52 -16.47
CA GLY A 377 -2.47 27.84 -16.94
C GLY A 377 -3.92 27.92 -17.43
N ARG A 378 -4.63 26.78 -17.58
CA ARG A 378 -6.06 26.75 -17.97
C ARG A 378 -7.03 26.79 -16.79
N SER A 379 -6.64 26.37 -15.58
CA SER A 379 -7.58 26.21 -14.45
C SER A 379 -7.86 27.47 -13.64
N GLU A 380 -7.05 28.53 -13.75
CA GLU A 380 -7.27 29.76 -12.96
C GLU A 380 -8.43 30.64 -13.48
N LYS A 381 -8.92 30.41 -14.70
CA LYS A 381 -10.01 31.23 -15.27
C LYS A 381 -11.42 30.85 -14.79
N GLN A 382 -11.57 29.82 -13.95
CA GLN A 382 -12.86 29.41 -13.37
C GLN A 382 -12.77 29.27 -11.85
N LYS A 383 -12.41 30.35 -11.15
CA LYS A 383 -12.70 30.47 -9.72
C LYS A 383 -13.53 31.73 -9.47
N CYS A 384 -14.78 31.70 -9.91
CA CYS A 384 -15.79 32.63 -9.42
C CYS A 384 -16.09 32.29 -7.97
N ALA A 385 -15.95 33.27 -7.07
CA ALA A 385 -16.12 33.15 -5.61
C ALA A 385 -17.56 32.83 -5.13
N TYR A 386 -18.41 32.26 -5.99
CA TYR A 386 -19.84 32.01 -5.74
C TYR A 386 -20.26 30.55 -6.00
N HIS A 387 -19.37 29.59 -5.80
CA HIS A 387 -19.71 28.17 -5.88
C HIS A 387 -19.37 27.44 -4.57
N ASP A 388 -20.07 27.82 -3.50
CA ASP A 388 -19.99 27.10 -2.22
C ASP A 388 -21.38 26.63 -1.74
N LEU A 389 -22.19 26.12 -2.68
CA LEU A 389 -23.42 25.39 -2.39
C LEU A 389 -23.16 23.90 -2.08
N SER A 390 -21.91 23.44 -2.27
CA SER A 390 -21.45 22.09 -1.98
C SER A 390 -20.40 22.06 -0.86
N TRP A 391 -20.36 23.11 -0.01
CA TRP A 391 -19.50 23.13 1.16
C TRP A 391 -19.89 22.00 2.11
N ILE A 392 -18.94 21.17 2.47
CA ILE A 392 -19.13 20.12 3.47
C ILE A 392 -18.06 20.37 4.53
N PRO A 393 -18.42 20.38 5.83
CA PRO A 393 -17.43 20.55 6.88
C PRO A 393 -16.36 19.46 6.84
N ASP A 394 -15.17 19.81 7.29
CA ASP A 394 -14.06 18.87 7.35
C ASP A 394 -14.41 17.68 8.26
N PRO A 395 -14.02 16.45 7.87
CA PRO A 395 -14.26 15.28 8.70
C PRO A 395 -13.43 15.33 9.99
N PHE A 396 -13.84 14.56 11.01
CA PHE A 396 -13.21 14.56 12.33
C PHE A 396 -11.73 14.16 12.32
N ASP A 397 -11.27 13.48 11.27
CA ASP A 397 -9.88 13.08 11.07
C ASP A 397 -9.01 14.19 10.45
N ALA A 398 -9.61 15.31 10.02
CA ALA A 398 -8.88 16.46 9.52
C ALA A 398 -8.12 17.17 10.64
N LEU A 399 -6.90 17.60 10.32
CA LEU A 399 -6.10 18.41 11.24
C LEU A 399 -6.63 19.86 11.23
N PRO A 400 -6.47 20.63 12.32
CA PRO A 400 -6.97 22.01 12.41
C PRO A 400 -6.47 22.95 11.29
N ASP A 401 -5.28 22.68 10.74
CA ASP A 401 -4.65 23.48 9.69
C ASP A 401 -4.98 23.01 8.26
N PHE A 402 -5.86 22.00 8.13
CA PHE A 402 -6.17 21.37 6.85
C PHE A 402 -6.81 22.38 5.88
N LYS A 403 -6.26 22.45 4.66
CA LYS A 403 -6.80 23.26 3.56
C LYS A 403 -6.72 22.49 2.26
N ARG A 404 -7.85 22.00 1.76
CA ARG A 404 -7.96 21.16 0.55
C ARG A 404 -7.18 21.71 -0.65
N GLU A 405 -7.31 23.00 -0.94
CA GLU A 405 -6.71 23.64 -2.11
C GLU A 405 -5.17 23.60 -2.13
N LYS A 406 -4.52 23.52 -0.96
CA LYS A 406 -3.05 23.50 -0.87
C LYS A 406 -2.44 22.13 -1.19
N VAL A 407 -3.25 21.07 -1.11
CA VAL A 407 -2.75 19.68 -1.15
C VAL A 407 -3.05 19.01 -2.49
N SER A 408 -4.05 19.50 -3.24
CA SER A 408 -4.44 18.92 -4.54
C SER A 408 -3.47 19.23 -5.68
N ASP A 409 -2.92 20.44 -5.72
CA ASP A 409 -1.97 20.84 -6.76
C ASP A 409 -0.55 20.41 -6.39
N ILE A 410 0.07 19.54 -7.19
CA ILE A 410 1.41 18.99 -6.93
C ILE A 410 2.45 20.10 -6.85
N ILE A 411 2.38 21.07 -7.77
CA ILE A 411 3.33 22.19 -7.84
C ILE A 411 3.13 23.13 -6.66
N GLU A 412 1.90 23.55 -6.34
CA GLU A 412 1.66 24.41 -5.17
C GLU A 412 2.01 23.68 -3.87
N SER A 413 1.73 22.38 -3.80
CA SER A 413 2.12 21.51 -2.69
C SER A 413 3.63 21.45 -2.52
N LEU A 414 4.41 21.36 -3.61
CA LEU A 414 5.88 21.42 -3.58
C LEU A 414 6.38 22.83 -3.20
N LEU A 415 5.78 23.88 -3.73
CA LEU A 415 6.13 25.26 -3.40
C LEU A 415 5.82 25.59 -1.94
N SER A 416 4.75 25.03 -1.38
CA SER A 416 4.34 25.23 0.01
C SER A 416 5.30 24.65 1.05
N ILE A 417 6.22 23.76 0.63
CA ILE A 417 7.27 23.20 1.50
C ILE A 417 8.22 24.31 1.96
N PHE A 418 8.37 25.36 1.15
CA PHE A 418 9.35 26.42 1.34
C PHE A 418 8.67 27.71 1.80
N GLU A 419 9.30 28.37 2.77
CA GLU A 419 8.77 29.59 3.39
C GLU A 419 8.84 30.80 2.45
N SER A 420 9.84 30.85 1.56
CA SER A 420 10.01 31.92 0.59
C SER A 420 10.05 31.40 -0.85
N LYS A 421 9.23 32.01 -1.71
CA LYS A 421 9.26 31.79 -3.17
C LYS A 421 10.47 32.48 -3.83
N GLU A 422 11.19 33.35 -3.12
CA GLU A 422 12.33 34.12 -3.66
C GLU A 422 13.53 33.23 -3.99
N ILE A 423 13.75 32.16 -3.22
CA ILE A 423 14.85 31.21 -3.46
C ILE A 423 14.67 30.55 -4.84
N PHE A 424 13.42 30.17 -5.18
CA PHE A 424 13.11 29.67 -6.52
C PHE A 424 13.37 30.71 -7.59
N ILE A 425 12.94 31.95 -7.38
CA ILE A 425 13.14 33.04 -8.34
C ILE A 425 14.64 33.27 -8.60
N GLN A 426 15.46 33.25 -7.56
CA GLN A 426 16.91 33.40 -7.68
C GLN A 426 17.55 32.24 -8.44
N GLU A 427 17.18 31.00 -8.12
CA GLU A 427 17.70 29.81 -8.82
C GLU A 427 17.25 29.77 -10.29
N PHE A 428 15.98 30.09 -10.58
CA PHE A 428 15.50 30.27 -11.96
C PHE A 428 16.30 31.36 -12.67
N THR A 429 16.55 32.49 -12.00
CA THR A 429 17.31 33.62 -12.56
C THR A 429 18.74 33.20 -12.91
N ASN A 430 19.42 32.49 -12.00
CA ASN A 430 20.77 32.00 -12.23
C ASN A 430 20.83 30.96 -13.37
N LEU A 431 19.87 30.04 -13.43
CA LEU A 431 19.81 29.01 -14.49
C LEU A 431 19.55 29.64 -15.85
N PHE A 432 18.51 30.47 -15.98
CA PHE A 432 18.19 31.14 -17.23
C PHE A 432 19.29 32.13 -17.63
N GLY A 433 19.92 32.81 -16.68
CA GLY A 433 21.07 33.68 -16.94
C GLY A 433 22.23 32.92 -17.59
N LYS A 434 22.60 31.74 -17.06
CA LYS A 434 23.61 30.87 -17.68
C LYS A 434 23.20 30.41 -19.08
N GLN A 435 21.96 29.94 -19.24
CA GLN A 435 21.44 29.50 -20.53
C GLN A 435 21.39 30.63 -21.59
N LEU A 436 21.07 31.86 -21.18
CA LEU A 436 21.07 33.03 -22.07
C LEU A 436 22.47 33.32 -22.61
N ILE A 437 23.50 33.22 -21.76
CA ILE A 437 24.90 33.42 -22.14
C ILE A 437 25.37 32.33 -23.11
N GLU A 438 25.10 31.05 -22.80
CA GLU A 438 25.58 29.90 -23.57
C GLU A 438 24.86 29.73 -24.91
N SER A 439 23.52 29.78 -24.91
CA SER A 439 22.71 29.33 -26.04
C SER A 439 22.18 30.46 -26.92
N ARG A 440 22.13 31.71 -26.39
CA ARG A 440 21.49 32.89 -27.01
C ARG A 440 20.06 32.64 -27.56
N HIS A 441 19.39 31.53 -27.22
CA HIS A 441 18.04 31.19 -27.67
C HIS A 441 17.00 31.90 -26.80
N VAL A 442 16.85 33.20 -27.03
CA VAL A 442 15.99 34.06 -26.21
C VAL A 442 14.51 33.64 -26.26
N ASN A 443 14.02 33.19 -27.41
CA ASN A 443 12.59 32.90 -27.63
C ASN A 443 12.08 31.69 -26.82
N GLU A 444 12.91 30.65 -26.68
CA GLU A 444 12.55 29.46 -25.90
C GLU A 444 12.48 29.79 -24.40
N ILE A 445 13.42 30.60 -23.94
CA ILE A 445 13.49 31.06 -22.55
C ILE A 445 12.29 31.97 -22.23
N ASP A 446 11.93 32.88 -23.15
CA ASP A 446 10.76 33.76 -23.02
C ASP A 446 9.45 32.95 -22.89
N SER A 447 9.30 31.90 -23.71
CA SER A 447 8.14 31.01 -23.66
C SER A 447 8.04 30.25 -22.33
N LYS A 448 9.17 29.76 -21.80
CA LYS A 448 9.21 29.09 -20.48
C LYS A 448 8.92 30.09 -19.34
N LEU A 449 9.39 31.32 -19.48
CA LEU A 449 9.16 32.38 -18.50
C LEU A 449 7.69 32.77 -18.41
N ASP A 450 6.96 32.79 -19.53
CA ASP A 450 5.53 33.07 -19.54
C ASP A 450 4.72 32.03 -18.73
N VAL A 451 5.08 30.74 -18.84
CA VAL A 451 4.46 29.67 -18.04
C VAL A 451 4.73 29.90 -16.54
N LEU A 452 5.95 30.30 -16.18
CA LEU A 452 6.30 30.58 -14.79
C LEU A 452 5.59 31.83 -14.25
N LYS A 453 5.44 32.89 -15.06
CA LYS A 453 4.72 34.12 -14.66
C LYS A 453 3.25 33.88 -14.36
N LEU A 454 2.62 32.90 -15.03
CA LEU A 454 1.25 32.50 -14.71
C LEU A 454 1.13 31.92 -13.29
N ARG A 455 2.20 31.33 -12.74
CA ARG A 455 2.20 30.65 -11.44
C ARG A 455 2.71 31.50 -10.29
N PHE A 456 3.85 32.17 -10.48
CA PHE A 456 4.50 32.98 -9.45
C PHE A 456 4.03 34.44 -9.46
N GLY A 457 3.25 34.83 -10.47
CA GLY A 457 2.81 36.20 -10.69
C GLY A 457 3.72 36.98 -11.64
N LYS A 458 3.13 37.95 -12.34
CA LYS A 458 3.79 38.71 -13.41
C LYS A 458 5.00 39.52 -12.95
N ASN A 459 5.01 39.99 -11.70
CA ASN A 459 6.05 40.88 -11.18
C ASN A 459 7.21 40.14 -10.52
N SER A 460 7.12 38.82 -10.38
CA SER A 460 8.12 38.02 -9.66
C SER A 460 9.43 37.84 -10.44
N PHE A 461 9.39 38.03 -11.76
CA PHE A 461 10.53 37.79 -12.65
C PHE A 461 11.01 39.05 -13.38
N THR A 462 10.88 40.23 -12.78
CA THR A 462 11.32 41.50 -13.38
C THR A 462 12.82 41.52 -13.72
N THR A 463 13.66 40.92 -12.88
CA THR A 463 15.09 40.75 -13.13
C THR A 463 15.34 39.98 -14.42
N LEU A 464 14.66 38.84 -14.61
CA LEU A 464 14.77 38.03 -15.82
C LEU A 464 14.20 38.74 -17.06
N ASP A 465 13.13 39.51 -16.92
CA ASP A 465 12.59 40.31 -18.02
C ASP A 465 13.59 41.36 -18.52
N ILE A 466 14.36 41.94 -17.61
CA ILE A 466 15.43 42.89 -17.95
C ILE A 466 16.60 42.15 -18.60
N MET A 467 17.01 41.00 -18.06
CA MET A 467 18.03 40.14 -18.67
C MET A 467 17.67 39.72 -20.11
N ILE A 468 16.42 39.33 -20.37
CA ILE A 468 15.94 38.99 -21.71
C ILE A 468 15.95 40.23 -22.61
N ARG A 469 15.51 41.37 -22.10
CA ARG A 469 15.51 42.64 -22.84
C ARG A 469 16.93 43.09 -23.21
N ASP A 470 17.89 42.89 -22.32
CA ASP A 470 19.30 43.17 -22.57
C ASP A 470 19.78 42.39 -23.81
N PHE A 471 19.52 41.08 -23.88
CA PHE A 471 19.86 40.28 -25.06
C PHE A 471 19.06 40.66 -26.32
N LYS A 472 17.77 40.99 -26.22
CA LYS A 472 16.96 41.44 -27.38
C LYS A 472 17.44 42.78 -27.95
N ASN A 473 17.91 43.69 -27.10
CA ASN A 473 18.41 45.01 -27.49
C ASN A 473 19.90 45.01 -27.85
N SER A 474 20.59 43.90 -27.61
CA SER A 474 22.01 43.75 -27.89
C SER A 474 22.26 43.52 -29.38
N PRO A 475 23.31 44.11 -29.97
CA PRO A 475 23.74 43.78 -31.32
C PRO A 475 24.23 42.32 -31.39
N SER A 476 24.08 41.66 -32.55
CA SER A 476 24.36 40.22 -32.71
C SER A 476 25.79 39.79 -32.34
N GLN A 477 26.76 40.71 -32.41
CA GLN A 477 28.17 40.45 -32.08
C GLN A 477 28.49 40.64 -30.59
N PHE A 478 27.85 41.58 -29.89
CA PHE A 478 28.15 41.93 -28.51
C PHE A 478 26.90 41.89 -27.63
N GLY A 479 26.93 41.09 -26.56
CA GLY A 479 25.91 41.13 -25.51
C GLY A 479 26.13 42.32 -24.59
N ILE A 480 25.23 43.30 -24.59
CA ILE A 480 25.24 44.42 -23.64
C ILE A 480 24.41 44.00 -22.43
N LEU A 481 25.06 43.79 -21.29
CA LEU A 481 24.43 43.31 -20.06
C LEU A 481 24.32 44.43 -19.03
N SER A 482 23.19 44.51 -18.33
CA SER A 482 22.99 45.46 -17.24
C SER A 482 23.65 45.00 -15.93
N HIS A 483 24.60 45.78 -15.41
CA HIS A 483 25.43 45.36 -14.28
C HIS A 483 24.64 44.93 -13.02
N LEU A 484 23.56 45.65 -12.68
CA LEU A 484 22.78 45.40 -11.46
C LEU A 484 21.99 44.09 -11.46
N TYR A 485 21.64 43.58 -12.64
CA TYR A 485 20.79 42.39 -12.76
C TYR A 485 21.63 41.12 -12.95
N TRP A 486 22.85 41.23 -13.48
CA TRP A 486 23.74 40.10 -13.80
C TRP A 486 24.83 39.84 -12.74
N THR A 487 24.74 40.45 -11.56
CA THR A 487 25.83 40.48 -10.56
C THR A 487 26.44 39.13 -10.23
N THR A 488 25.63 38.08 -10.03
CA THR A 488 26.12 36.71 -9.72
C THR A 488 26.91 36.04 -10.85
N LEU A 489 26.76 36.52 -12.08
CA LEU A 489 27.43 35.94 -13.26
C LEU A 489 28.62 36.78 -13.73
N LEU A 490 28.73 38.04 -13.29
CA LEU A 490 29.77 38.98 -13.72
C LEU A 490 31.06 38.93 -12.91
N ASP A 491 31.14 38.13 -11.83
CA ASP A 491 32.29 38.01 -10.91
C ASP A 491 33.52 37.28 -11.51
N GLY A 492 33.73 37.36 -12.82
CA GLY A 492 34.89 36.79 -13.49
C GLY A 492 36.19 37.54 -13.22
N THR A 493 37.31 36.84 -13.34
CA THR A 493 38.65 37.46 -13.24
C THR A 493 38.90 38.39 -14.42
N ASP A 494 39.24 39.65 -14.12
CA ASP A 494 39.70 40.60 -15.14
C ASP A 494 41.11 40.18 -15.60
N PHE A 495 41.30 40.01 -16.92
CA PHE A 495 42.61 39.76 -17.52
C PHE A 495 42.84 40.63 -18.76
N LYS A 496 44.11 40.77 -19.16
CA LYS A 496 44.46 41.57 -20.32
C LYS A 496 44.08 40.82 -21.60
N VAL A 497 43.15 41.41 -22.34
CA VAL A 497 42.67 40.87 -23.61
C VAL A 497 43.67 41.20 -24.73
N PRO A 498 43.88 40.31 -25.71
CA PRO A 498 44.67 40.60 -26.91
C PRO A 498 44.30 41.93 -27.61
N LYS A 499 45.33 42.60 -28.17
CA LYS A 499 45.23 43.94 -28.78
C LYS A 499 44.17 44.03 -29.88
N GLU A 500 44.00 42.97 -30.65
CA GLU A 500 43.01 42.88 -31.72
C GLU A 500 41.59 43.00 -31.15
N MET A 501 41.28 42.24 -30.10
CA MET A 501 39.99 42.32 -29.41
C MET A 501 39.81 43.67 -28.70
N GLU A 502 40.88 44.24 -28.15
CA GLU A 502 40.84 45.55 -27.52
C GLU A 502 40.49 46.66 -28.53
N SER A 503 41.07 46.63 -29.74
CA SER A 503 40.71 47.59 -30.80
C SER A 503 39.25 47.47 -31.24
N VAL A 504 38.73 46.25 -31.41
CA VAL A 504 37.32 46.02 -31.78
C VAL A 504 36.39 46.50 -30.66
N PHE A 505 36.79 46.30 -29.40
CA PHE A 505 36.03 46.80 -28.25
C PHE A 505 36.04 48.33 -28.14
N GLN A 506 37.18 48.98 -28.43
CA GLN A 506 37.27 50.45 -28.45
C GLN A 506 36.36 51.04 -29.53
N ASP A 507 36.41 50.52 -30.76
CA ASP A 507 35.52 50.92 -31.86
C ASP A 507 34.04 50.76 -31.48
N PHE A 508 33.71 49.67 -30.78
CA PHE A 508 32.37 49.42 -30.28
C PHE A 508 31.96 50.43 -29.19
N GLN A 509 32.87 50.73 -28.26
CA GLN A 509 32.66 51.66 -27.17
C GLN A 509 32.42 53.09 -27.67
N GLU A 510 33.12 53.52 -28.73
CA GLU A 510 32.90 54.80 -29.38
C GLU A 510 31.53 54.87 -30.06
N LYS A 511 31.14 53.82 -30.82
CA LYS A 511 29.85 53.75 -31.52
C LYS A 511 28.64 53.70 -30.58
N HIS A 512 28.78 53.07 -29.42
CA HIS A 512 27.68 52.86 -28.46
C HIS A 512 27.77 53.70 -27.19
N LYS A 513 28.55 54.79 -27.21
CA LYS A 513 28.67 55.72 -26.10
C LYS A 513 27.33 56.39 -25.78
N LYS A 514 26.82 56.18 -24.57
CA LYS A 514 25.63 56.88 -24.03
C LYS A 514 26.05 57.80 -22.90
N GLU A 515 25.44 58.98 -22.82
CA GLU A 515 25.73 59.96 -21.76
C GLU A 515 25.54 59.34 -20.36
N GLY A 516 26.54 59.51 -19.50
CA GLY A 516 26.52 58.99 -18.13
C GLY A 516 26.72 57.48 -17.98
N ARG A 517 27.07 56.73 -19.05
CA ARG A 517 27.29 55.27 -18.99
C ARG A 517 28.71 54.90 -19.41
N ILE A 518 29.31 53.95 -18.69
CA ILE A 518 30.63 53.37 -18.99
C ILE A 518 30.40 51.90 -19.36
N LEU A 519 31.04 51.46 -20.45
CA LEU A 519 31.04 50.05 -20.85
C LEU A 519 32.29 49.38 -20.27
N LYS A 520 32.09 48.31 -19.51
CA LYS A 520 33.17 47.43 -19.02
C LYS A 520 33.11 46.12 -19.81
N LEU A 521 34.23 45.71 -20.39
CA LEU A 521 34.34 44.40 -21.02
C LEU A 521 34.42 43.32 -19.93
N VAL A 522 33.70 42.21 -20.12
CA VAL A 522 33.74 41.04 -19.23
C VAL A 522 34.17 39.83 -20.06
N PRO A 523 35.48 39.57 -20.17
CA PRO A 523 35.99 38.54 -21.08
C PRO A 523 35.68 37.10 -20.64
N SER A 524 35.45 36.87 -19.34
CA SER A 524 35.18 35.52 -18.79
C SER A 524 33.91 34.87 -19.34
N LEU A 525 32.91 35.68 -19.75
CA LEU A 525 31.63 35.21 -20.27
C LEU A 525 31.56 35.16 -21.80
N GLY A 526 32.64 35.56 -22.48
CA GLY A 526 32.67 35.64 -23.94
C GLY A 526 32.90 34.28 -24.61
N THR A 527 32.64 34.24 -25.91
CA THR A 527 33.08 33.18 -26.82
C THR A 527 33.75 33.81 -28.03
N VAL A 528 34.89 33.25 -28.45
CA VAL A 528 35.69 33.75 -29.58
C VAL A 528 35.85 32.63 -30.59
N LYS A 529 35.65 32.96 -31.86
CA LYS A 529 35.97 32.09 -32.98
C LYS A 529 37.36 32.42 -33.48
N LEU A 530 38.28 31.49 -33.29
CA LEU A 530 39.67 31.61 -33.71
C LEU A 530 39.89 30.75 -34.95
N LYS A 531 40.58 31.33 -35.92
CA LYS A 531 41.17 30.57 -37.02
C LYS A 531 42.67 30.58 -36.79
N LEU A 532 43.23 29.41 -36.51
CA LEU A 532 44.67 29.24 -36.29
C LEU A 532 45.27 28.59 -37.54
N ASP A 533 46.26 29.25 -38.13
CA ASP A 533 47.02 28.73 -39.25
C ASP A 533 48.27 28.05 -38.70
N LEU A 534 48.31 26.72 -38.79
CA LEU A 534 49.43 25.91 -38.29
C LEU A 534 50.59 25.93 -39.29
N LYS A 535 51.82 25.69 -38.80
CA LYS A 535 53.04 25.63 -39.63
C LYS A 535 52.96 24.59 -40.76
N ASN A 536 52.10 23.59 -40.61
CA ASN A 536 51.87 22.53 -41.59
C ASN A 536 50.96 22.97 -42.76
N GLY A 537 50.51 24.23 -42.80
CA GLY A 537 49.62 24.78 -43.82
C GLY A 537 48.14 24.48 -43.61
N GLU A 538 47.78 23.79 -42.52
CA GLU A 538 46.40 23.55 -42.11
C GLU A 538 45.83 24.72 -41.31
N SER A 539 44.69 25.26 -41.72
CA SER A 539 43.90 26.18 -40.92
C SER A 539 42.85 25.41 -40.11
N ARG A 540 42.82 25.58 -38.79
CA ARG A 540 41.78 24.99 -37.93
C ARG A 540 40.94 26.08 -37.27
N LEU A 541 39.64 25.83 -37.20
CA LEU A 541 38.65 26.73 -36.60
C LEU A 541 38.29 26.21 -35.20
N PHE A 542 38.43 27.07 -34.20
CA PHE A 542 38.10 26.77 -32.82
C PHE A 542 37.11 27.79 -32.27
N GLU A 543 36.16 27.32 -31.47
CA GLU A 543 35.24 28.17 -30.71
C GLU A 543 35.56 28.00 -29.23
N VAL A 544 36.21 28.99 -28.63
CA VAL A 544 36.82 28.90 -27.29
C VAL A 544 36.52 30.13 -26.46
N SER A 545 36.75 30.04 -25.15
CA SER A 545 36.67 31.20 -24.26
C SER A 545 37.79 32.22 -24.57
N PRO A 546 37.55 33.53 -24.36
CA PRO A 546 38.56 34.58 -24.56
C PRO A 546 39.86 34.35 -23.78
N GLU A 547 39.79 33.69 -22.62
CA GLU A 547 40.96 33.29 -21.81
C GLU A 547 41.86 32.32 -22.60
N LYS A 548 41.28 31.26 -23.15
CA LYS A 548 41.99 30.28 -23.97
C LYS A 548 42.55 30.91 -25.24
N ALA A 549 41.79 31.82 -25.85
CA ALA A 549 42.23 32.59 -27.01
C ALA A 549 43.46 33.45 -26.69
N ALA A 550 43.43 34.17 -25.58
CA ALA A 550 44.52 35.03 -25.14
C ALA A 550 45.80 34.23 -24.86
N ILE A 551 45.68 33.03 -24.30
CA ILE A 551 46.81 32.13 -24.04
C ILE A 551 47.49 31.68 -25.34
N VAL A 552 46.73 31.24 -26.35
CA VAL A 552 47.33 30.79 -27.61
C VAL A 552 47.96 31.93 -28.40
N LEU A 553 47.38 33.12 -28.39
CA LEU A 553 47.94 34.27 -29.10
C LEU A 553 49.27 34.78 -28.51
N GLN A 554 49.69 34.30 -27.34
CA GLN A 554 51.04 34.55 -26.82
C GLN A 554 52.13 33.76 -27.53
N PHE A 555 51.74 32.70 -28.28
CA PHE A 555 52.63 31.91 -29.11
C PHE A 555 52.56 32.43 -30.54
N ASN A 556 53.64 33.03 -31.01
CA ASN A 556 53.77 33.58 -32.37
C ASN A 556 55.08 33.11 -33.00
N GLU A 557 55.26 33.31 -34.30
CA GLU A 557 56.46 32.86 -35.04
C GLU A 557 57.80 33.29 -34.41
N LYS A 558 57.81 34.42 -33.70
CA LYS A 558 58.99 34.97 -33.01
C LYS A 558 59.26 34.36 -31.63
N GLU A 559 58.24 33.84 -30.96
CA GLU A 559 58.30 33.35 -29.58
C GLU A 559 57.48 32.06 -29.49
N ASN A 560 58.11 30.94 -29.87
CA ASN A 560 57.47 29.62 -29.91
C ASN A 560 57.44 28.93 -28.55
N GLU A 561 58.30 29.33 -27.61
CA GLU A 561 58.44 28.71 -26.27
C GLU A 561 58.07 29.72 -25.19
N ARG A 562 57.16 29.34 -24.30
CA ARG A 562 56.71 30.18 -23.18
C ARG A 562 56.54 29.36 -21.91
N SER A 563 56.87 29.96 -20.78
CA SER A 563 56.58 29.37 -19.47
C SER A 563 55.22 29.82 -18.93
N VAL A 564 54.61 29.00 -18.06
CA VAL A 564 53.34 29.31 -17.38
C VAL A 564 53.41 30.64 -16.65
N TYR A 565 54.54 30.93 -15.98
CA TYR A 565 54.75 32.16 -15.23
C TYR A 565 54.78 33.39 -16.14
N GLN A 566 55.49 33.31 -17.28
CA GLN A 566 55.56 34.41 -18.24
C GLN A 566 54.18 34.74 -18.82
N ILE A 567 53.38 33.72 -19.13
CA ILE A 567 52.02 33.90 -19.64
C ILE A 567 51.11 34.51 -18.56
N ALA A 568 51.20 34.01 -17.32
CA ALA A 568 50.44 34.53 -16.18
C ALA A 568 50.74 36.02 -15.92
N GLU A 569 52.02 36.41 -15.94
CA GLU A 569 52.44 37.80 -15.76
C GLU A 569 52.00 38.70 -16.92
N THR A 570 52.15 38.22 -18.17
CA THR A 570 51.82 39.00 -19.37
C THR A 570 50.32 39.28 -19.47
N LEU A 571 49.50 38.26 -19.23
CA LEU A 571 48.04 38.35 -19.31
C LEU A 571 47.40 38.83 -18.00
N ASN A 572 48.17 38.95 -16.92
CA ASN A 572 47.70 39.23 -15.57
C ASN A 572 46.61 38.23 -15.12
N MET A 573 46.88 36.94 -15.29
CA MET A 573 45.96 35.84 -14.96
C MET A 573 46.53 34.95 -13.84
N PRO A 574 45.68 34.32 -13.02
CA PRO A 574 46.12 33.31 -12.07
C PRO A 574 46.76 32.11 -12.78
N SER A 575 47.85 31.57 -12.21
CA SER A 575 48.57 30.43 -12.80
C SER A 575 47.70 29.18 -13.00
N PHE A 576 46.65 28.98 -12.18
CA PHE A 576 45.75 27.84 -12.35
C PHE A 576 44.92 27.94 -13.64
N MET A 577 44.41 29.13 -14.00
CA MET A 577 43.64 29.34 -15.24
C MET A 577 44.52 29.15 -16.47
N VAL A 578 45.78 29.62 -16.39
CA VAL A 578 46.77 29.44 -17.45
C VAL A 578 47.04 27.95 -17.67
N ASN A 579 47.20 27.17 -16.59
CA ASN A 579 47.39 25.73 -16.67
C ASN A 579 46.20 25.00 -17.28
N GLU A 580 44.96 25.35 -16.89
CA GLU A 580 43.76 24.75 -17.50
C GLU A 580 43.65 25.09 -18.99
N GLY A 581 43.95 26.33 -19.37
CA GLY A 581 43.96 26.77 -20.77
C GLY A 581 45.03 26.05 -21.59
N LEU A 582 46.26 25.94 -21.08
CA LEU A 582 47.34 25.21 -21.75
C LEU A 582 47.03 23.72 -21.86
N ALA A 583 46.48 23.10 -20.82
CA ALA A 583 46.06 21.69 -20.85
C ALA A 583 44.99 21.43 -21.92
N TYR A 584 44.05 22.37 -22.11
CA TYR A 584 43.08 22.31 -23.20
C TYR A 584 43.77 22.31 -24.57
N TRP A 585 44.70 23.23 -24.82
CA TRP A 585 45.39 23.33 -26.12
C TRP A 585 46.39 22.20 -26.39
N VAL A 586 46.96 21.60 -25.35
CA VAL A 586 47.72 20.34 -25.46
C VAL A 586 46.80 19.20 -25.88
N LYS A 587 45.59 19.11 -25.32
CA LYS A 587 44.60 18.10 -25.68
C LYS A 587 44.13 18.25 -27.14
N GLU A 588 44.00 19.48 -27.63
CA GLU A 588 43.64 19.78 -29.02
C GLU A 588 44.83 19.62 -30.01
N GLY A 589 46.05 19.34 -29.51
CA GLY A 589 47.24 19.12 -30.35
C GLY A 589 47.75 20.38 -31.03
N ILE A 590 47.68 21.53 -30.35
CA ILE A 590 48.25 22.80 -30.83
C ILE A 590 49.54 23.15 -30.06
N LEU A 591 49.60 22.76 -28.79
CA LEU A 591 50.76 22.97 -27.92
C LEU A 591 51.33 21.63 -27.45
N ILE A 592 52.65 21.57 -27.28
CA ILE A 592 53.36 20.43 -26.72
C ILE A 592 53.94 20.85 -25.36
N ALA A 593 53.69 20.05 -24.33
CA ALA A 593 54.30 20.24 -23.01
C ALA A 593 55.72 19.63 -23.00
N LEU A 594 56.75 20.47 -22.92
CA LEU A 594 58.14 20.03 -22.78
C LEU A 594 58.47 19.70 -21.32
N THR A 595 57.95 20.50 -20.40
CA THR A 595 58.01 20.29 -18.94
C THR A 595 56.68 20.77 -18.32
N PRO A 596 56.40 20.48 -17.03
CA PRO A 596 55.15 20.93 -16.39
C PRO A 596 54.94 22.45 -16.41
N SER A 597 56.01 23.23 -16.63
CA SER A 597 56.00 24.69 -16.61
C SER A 597 56.34 25.34 -17.96
N LEU A 598 56.68 24.56 -19.00
CA LEU A 598 57.16 25.08 -20.28
C LEU A 598 56.51 24.36 -21.47
N TYR A 599 55.96 25.15 -22.38
CA TYR A 599 55.16 24.71 -23.51
C TYR A 599 55.71 25.32 -24.80
N ILE A 600 55.59 24.57 -25.90
CA ILE A 600 55.98 24.99 -27.24
C ILE A 600 54.81 24.85 -28.21
N ALA A 601 54.68 25.76 -29.16
CA ALA A 601 53.70 25.64 -30.25
C ALA A 601 54.19 24.67 -31.34
N GLU A 602 53.33 23.72 -31.71
CA GLU A 602 53.62 22.67 -32.70
C GLU A 602 53.80 23.21 -34.12
#